data_AF-A0AB35IFI6-F1
#
_entry.id   AF-A0AB35IFI6-F1
#
_cell.length_a   1.000
_cell.length_b   1.000
_cell.length_c   1.000
_cell.angle_alpha   90.00
_cell.angle_beta   90.00
_cell.angle_gamma   90.00
#
_symmetry.space_group_name_H-M   'P 1'
#
loop_
_entity.id
_entity.type
_entity.pdbx_description
1 polymer ?
#
loop_
_entity_poly.entity_id
_entity_poly.type
_entity_poly.pdbx_seq_one_letter_code
_entity_poly.pdbx_strand_id
1 'polypeptide(L)'
;MEGDFNIDALYFKINTASGYKQAFGTVRGGLLALGSDELVACLYGYDKNQKPQWVYKEGSNYVFKDLALKDDIYPVGAIYMSVSSTSPASLFGGTWTQWGSGRVPIGINSSDSDFKTVEKTGGEKEHTLTVGEMPSHKHDFGQQFTGMPVSSGNYGYYMIAGTQTDVIKNTGGNQPHNNLQPYITCYMWKRVS
;
A
#
# COMPACT_ATOMS: atom_id res chain seq x y z
N MET A 1 32.07 -10.14 -43.85
CA MET A 1 30.89 -9.64 -44.56
C MET A 1 29.70 -10.19 -43.81
N GLU A 2 28.99 -9.32 -43.09
CA GLU A 2 27.65 -9.63 -42.58
C GLU A 2 26.78 -9.92 -43.79
N GLY A 3 26.25 -11.14 -43.86
CA GLY A 3 25.25 -11.53 -44.84
C GLY A 3 23.90 -11.51 -44.13
N ASP A 4 23.00 -10.66 -44.61
CA ASP A 4 21.59 -10.67 -44.23
C ASP A 4 21.00 -12.07 -44.48
N PHE A 5 20.73 -12.82 -43.42
CA PHE A 5 19.95 -14.06 -43.52
C PHE A 5 18.47 -13.72 -43.51
N ASN A 6 17.88 -13.52 -44.70
CA ASN A 6 16.43 -13.63 -44.89
C ASN A 6 16.02 -15.10 -44.68
N ILE A 7 15.58 -15.45 -43.48
CA ILE A 7 14.97 -16.76 -43.21
C ILE A 7 13.53 -16.73 -43.74
N ASP A 8 13.37 -16.84 -45.06
CA ASP A 8 12.04 -16.93 -45.69
C ASP A 8 11.39 -18.32 -45.54
N ALA A 9 12.10 -19.31 -45.01
CA ALA A 9 11.56 -20.62 -44.66
C ALA A 9 12.35 -21.31 -43.55
N LEU A 10 11.68 -21.69 -42.46
CA LEU A 10 12.23 -22.52 -41.39
C LEU A 10 11.70 -23.96 -41.56
N TYR A 11 12.59 -24.90 -41.88
CA TYR A 11 12.23 -26.29 -42.15
C TYR A 11 12.16 -27.10 -40.85
N PHE A 12 10.99 -27.63 -40.48
CA PHE A 12 10.84 -28.62 -39.42
C PHE A 12 10.34 -29.96 -39.96
N LYS A 13 10.94 -31.06 -39.50
CA LYS A 13 10.43 -32.41 -39.71
C LYS A 13 9.52 -32.78 -38.54
N ILE A 14 8.25 -33.05 -38.80
CA ILE A 14 7.31 -33.54 -37.78
C ILE A 14 7.09 -35.05 -38.05
N ASN A 15 7.43 -35.89 -37.07
CA ASN A 15 7.12 -37.31 -37.13
C ASN A 15 5.72 -37.55 -36.59
N THR A 16 4.87 -38.23 -37.36
CA THR A 16 3.53 -38.66 -36.91
C THR A 16 3.41 -40.19 -36.97
N ALA A 17 2.46 -40.75 -36.21
CA ALA A 17 2.23 -42.19 -36.12
C ALA A 17 1.85 -42.86 -37.47
N SER A 18 1.45 -42.08 -38.47
CA SER A 18 1.05 -42.55 -39.81
C SER A 18 2.03 -42.16 -40.93
N GLY A 19 3.25 -41.71 -40.59
CA GLY A 19 4.31 -41.37 -41.52
C GLY A 19 4.56 -39.87 -41.71
N TYR A 20 5.52 -39.54 -42.56
CA TYR A 20 5.98 -38.17 -42.79
C TYR A 20 4.91 -37.31 -43.48
N LYS A 21 4.60 -36.13 -42.92
CA LYS A 21 3.81 -35.10 -43.60
C LYS A 21 4.58 -33.77 -43.59
N GLN A 22 4.68 -33.13 -44.75
CA GLN A 22 5.25 -31.79 -44.91
C GLN A 22 4.15 -30.78 -44.59
N ALA A 23 4.42 -29.84 -43.68
CA ALA A 23 3.55 -28.69 -43.43
C ALA A 23 4.21 -27.43 -44.01
N PHE A 24 3.43 -26.63 -44.74
CA PHE A 24 3.88 -25.39 -45.38
C PHE A 24 3.29 -24.19 -44.65
N GLY A 25 4.09 -23.17 -44.36
CA GLY A 25 3.62 -21.91 -43.81
C GLY A 25 4.60 -20.78 -44.10
N THR A 26 4.10 -19.65 -44.59
CA THR A 26 4.88 -18.42 -44.80
C THR A 26 4.99 -17.66 -43.48
N VAL A 27 6.21 -17.39 -43.00
CA VAL A 27 6.42 -16.57 -41.80
C VAL A 27 6.36 -15.09 -42.20
N ARG A 28 5.14 -14.59 -42.43
CA ARG A 28 4.83 -13.17 -42.35
C ARG A 28 3.73 -12.98 -41.31
N GLY A 29 4.13 -12.95 -40.03
CA GLY A 29 3.26 -12.58 -38.92
C GLY A 29 2.09 -13.52 -38.62
N GLY A 30 2.26 -14.85 -38.76
CA GLY A 30 1.16 -15.82 -38.65
C GLY A 30 1.46 -17.03 -37.76
N LEU A 31 0.49 -17.31 -36.89
CA LEU A 31 0.27 -18.47 -36.01
C LEU A 31 0.88 -19.81 -36.50
N LEU A 32 1.69 -20.47 -35.66
CA LEU A 32 2.27 -21.79 -35.96
C LEU A 32 1.65 -22.87 -35.06
N ALA A 33 0.49 -23.42 -35.44
CA ALA A 33 -0.20 -24.44 -34.65
C ALA A 33 0.43 -25.83 -34.84
N LEU A 34 0.96 -26.41 -33.76
CA LEU A 34 1.42 -27.80 -33.69
C LEU A 34 0.55 -28.55 -32.68
N GLY A 35 -0.38 -29.36 -33.15
CA GLY A 35 -1.20 -30.21 -32.28
C GLY A 35 -2.22 -31.03 -33.06
N SER A 36 -2.34 -32.32 -32.73
CA SER A 36 -3.48 -33.15 -33.09
C SER A 36 -4.67 -32.84 -32.18
N ASP A 37 -5.86 -33.29 -32.57
CA ASP A 37 -7.18 -32.98 -32.00
C ASP A 37 -7.36 -33.30 -30.49
N GLU A 38 -6.33 -33.81 -29.80
CA GLU A 38 -6.38 -34.29 -28.42
C GLU A 38 -5.45 -33.56 -27.44
N LEU A 39 -4.62 -32.60 -27.88
CA LEU A 39 -3.80 -31.81 -26.95
C LEU A 39 -3.98 -30.32 -27.23
N VAL A 40 -4.51 -29.60 -26.23
CA VAL A 40 -4.65 -28.14 -26.27
C VAL A 40 -3.26 -27.53 -26.19
N ALA A 41 -2.59 -27.39 -27.33
CA ALA A 41 -1.38 -26.59 -27.42
C ALA A 41 -1.77 -25.14 -27.12
N CYS A 42 -1.48 -24.67 -25.91
CA CYS A 42 -1.50 -23.25 -25.59
C CYS A 42 -0.45 -22.58 -26.49
N LEU A 43 -0.92 -21.89 -27.52
CA LEU A 43 -0.03 -21.33 -28.53
C LEU A 43 0.32 -19.90 -28.14
N TYR A 44 1.62 -19.62 -28.05
CA TYR A 44 2.14 -18.27 -27.85
C TYR A 44 2.05 -17.53 -29.18
N GLY A 45 1.06 -16.64 -29.30
CA GLY A 45 0.86 -15.77 -30.47
C GLY A 45 1.30 -14.35 -30.17
N TYR A 46 1.54 -13.54 -31.20
CA TYR A 46 1.69 -12.10 -31.07
C TYR A 46 0.55 -11.40 -31.80
N ASP A 47 0.00 -10.33 -31.22
CA ASP A 47 -1.00 -9.49 -31.90
C ASP A 47 -0.36 -8.70 -33.06
N LYS A 48 -1.18 -7.95 -33.82
CA LYS A 48 -0.73 -7.09 -34.92
C LYS A 48 0.28 -6.00 -34.51
N ASN A 49 0.43 -5.75 -33.21
CA ASN A 49 1.36 -4.80 -32.61
C ASN A 49 2.53 -5.49 -31.87
N GLN A 50 2.73 -6.80 -32.09
CA GLN A 50 3.73 -7.62 -31.42
C GLN A 50 3.56 -7.78 -29.90
N LYS A 51 2.32 -7.77 -29.39
CA LYS A 51 2.03 -8.10 -27.99
C LYS A 51 1.78 -9.60 -27.83
N PRO A 52 2.37 -10.27 -26.83
CA PRO A 52 2.14 -11.69 -26.60
C PRO A 52 0.70 -11.97 -26.18
N GLN A 53 0.10 -13.01 -26.75
CA GLN A 53 -1.27 -13.44 -26.49
C GLN A 53 -1.31 -14.95 -26.20
N TRP A 54 -2.20 -15.32 -25.29
CA TRP A 54 -2.68 -16.69 -25.17
C TRP A 54 -3.70 -16.97 -26.27
N VAL A 55 -3.51 -18.07 -26.98
CA VAL A 55 -4.51 -18.61 -27.90
C VAL A 55 -5.04 -19.92 -27.36
N TYR A 56 -6.36 -20.00 -27.20
CA TYR A 56 -7.06 -21.22 -26.80
C TYR A 56 -8.28 -21.48 -27.69
N LYS A 57 -8.73 -22.73 -27.77
CA LYS A 57 -9.88 -23.14 -28.58
C LYS A 57 -11.15 -23.14 -27.73
N GLU A 58 -12.20 -22.48 -28.20
CA GLU A 58 -13.53 -22.48 -27.60
C GLU A 58 -14.56 -22.94 -28.65
N GLY A 59 -14.96 -24.21 -28.57
CA GLY A 59 -15.78 -24.85 -29.60
C GLY A 59 -15.08 -24.90 -30.96
N SER A 60 -15.73 -24.34 -31.99
CA SER A 60 -15.15 -24.21 -33.35
C SER A 60 -14.30 -22.96 -33.55
N ASN A 61 -14.19 -22.09 -32.54
CA ASN A 61 -13.49 -20.81 -32.64
C ASN A 61 -12.14 -20.84 -31.89
N TYR A 62 -11.19 -20.01 -32.35
CA TYR A 62 -9.98 -19.68 -31.61
C TYR A 62 -10.16 -18.34 -30.90
N VAL A 63 -9.86 -18.29 -29.61
CA VAL A 63 -9.93 -17.09 -28.78
C VAL A 63 -8.52 -16.60 -28.49
N PHE A 64 -8.31 -15.31 -28.69
CA PHE A 64 -7.05 -14.61 -28.44
C PHE A 64 -7.25 -13.74 -27.20
N LYS A 65 -6.39 -13.91 -26.20
CA LYS A 65 -6.40 -13.11 -24.98
C LYS A 65 -5.01 -12.56 -24.72
N ASP A 66 -4.90 -11.26 -24.53
CA ASP A 66 -3.64 -10.64 -24.16
C ASP A 66 -3.06 -11.34 -22.92
N LEU A 67 -1.79 -11.74 -22.99
CA LEU A 67 -1.07 -12.13 -21.79
C LEU A 67 -1.06 -10.89 -20.91
N ALA A 68 -1.65 -10.97 -19.70
CA ALA A 68 -1.75 -9.83 -18.78
C ALA A 68 -0.40 -9.11 -18.76
N LEU A 69 -0.35 -7.95 -19.38
CA LEU A 69 0.90 -7.23 -19.54
C LEU A 69 1.26 -6.73 -18.15
N LYS A 70 2.53 -6.46 -17.95
CA LYS A 70 3.09 -5.80 -16.76
C LYS A 70 2.23 -4.60 -16.29
N ASP A 71 1.52 -3.96 -17.22
CA ASP A 71 0.59 -2.85 -17.00
C ASP A 71 -0.77 -3.21 -16.40
N ASP A 72 -1.26 -4.43 -16.62
CA ASP A 72 -2.53 -4.91 -16.05
C ASP A 72 -2.40 -5.28 -14.57
N ILE A 73 -1.21 -5.74 -14.15
CA ILE A 73 -0.94 -6.13 -12.75
C ILE A 73 -0.74 -4.89 -11.88
N TYR A 74 -0.04 -3.89 -12.41
CA TYR A 74 0.23 -2.63 -11.72
C TYR A 74 -0.12 -1.44 -12.63
N PRO A 75 -1.38 -1.02 -12.71
CA PRO A 75 -1.75 0.17 -13.47
C PRO A 75 -1.18 1.45 -12.84
N VAL A 76 -1.23 2.57 -13.58
CA VAL A 76 -0.87 3.88 -13.02
C VAL A 76 -1.74 4.17 -11.79
N GLY A 77 -1.10 4.59 -10.69
CA GLY A 77 -1.72 4.77 -9.38
C GLY A 77 -1.62 3.55 -8.46
N ALA A 78 -1.16 2.39 -8.95
CA ALA A 78 -0.97 1.22 -8.10
C ALA A 78 0.13 1.43 -7.05
N ILE A 79 -0.09 0.86 -5.86
CA ILE A 79 0.86 0.89 -4.75
C ILE A 79 1.53 -0.48 -4.61
N TYR A 80 2.86 -0.48 -4.60
CA TYR A 80 3.68 -1.66 -4.33
C TYR A 80 4.43 -1.50 -3.01
N MET A 81 4.39 -2.54 -2.17
CA MET A 81 5.03 -2.56 -0.85
C MET A 81 6.14 -3.63 -0.82
N SER A 82 7.32 -3.28 -0.32
CA SER A 82 8.46 -4.20 -0.22
C SER A 82 9.41 -3.82 0.89
N VAL A 83 10.10 -4.80 1.47
CA VAL A 83 11.21 -4.55 2.41
C VAL A 83 12.53 -4.23 1.70
N SER A 84 12.58 -4.35 0.37
CA SER A 84 13.72 -3.93 -0.45
C SER A 84 13.59 -2.47 -0.86
N SER A 85 14.70 -1.74 -0.84
CA SER A 85 14.79 -0.36 -1.33
C SER A 85 14.80 -0.26 -2.85
N THR A 86 14.87 -1.39 -3.56
CA THR A 86 14.89 -1.44 -5.03
C THR A 86 13.61 -0.84 -5.60
N SER A 87 13.77 0.12 -6.52
CA SER A 87 12.62 0.69 -7.24
C SER A 87 11.89 -0.40 -8.04
N PRO A 88 10.55 -0.44 -8.02
CA PRO A 88 9.82 -1.43 -8.80
C PRO A 88 9.97 -1.23 -10.31
N ALA A 89 10.54 -0.11 -10.77
CA ALA A 89 10.86 0.10 -12.18
C ALA A 89 11.74 -1.01 -12.76
N SER A 90 12.69 -1.55 -12.00
CA SER A 90 13.55 -2.66 -12.47
C SER A 90 12.81 -4.00 -12.56
N LEU A 91 11.74 -4.18 -11.79
CA LEU A 91 10.93 -5.41 -11.73
C LEU A 91 9.73 -5.32 -12.70
N PHE A 92 8.95 -4.26 -12.55
CA PHE A 92 7.68 -3.98 -13.18
C PHE A 92 7.74 -2.88 -14.24
N GLY A 93 8.91 -2.35 -14.60
CA GLY A 93 9.00 -1.33 -15.65
C GLY A 93 8.24 -0.07 -15.26
N GLY A 94 7.97 0.80 -16.22
CA GLY A 94 7.29 2.07 -15.94
C GLY A 94 8.11 2.98 -15.02
N THR A 95 7.44 4.01 -14.51
CA THR A 95 8.02 5.00 -13.59
C THR A 95 7.32 4.91 -12.25
N TRP A 96 8.11 4.92 -11.17
CA TRP A 96 7.63 4.76 -9.80
C TRP A 96 8.22 5.83 -8.89
N THR A 97 7.41 6.32 -7.96
CA THR A 97 7.83 7.30 -6.93
C THR A 97 7.59 6.73 -5.54
N GLN A 98 8.46 7.03 -4.58
CA GLN A 98 8.16 6.70 -3.18
C GLN A 98 6.85 7.36 -2.74
N TRP A 99 6.07 6.63 -1.95
CA TRP A 99 4.75 7.07 -1.53
C TRP A 99 4.57 6.82 -0.03
N GLY A 100 3.87 7.73 0.66
CA GLY A 100 3.49 7.52 2.06
C GLY A 100 4.66 7.42 3.05
N SER A 101 5.83 8.02 2.76
CA SER A 101 6.98 7.98 3.67
C SER A 101 6.59 8.48 5.07
N GLY A 102 6.87 7.65 6.09
CA GLY A 102 6.53 7.93 7.49
C GLY A 102 5.03 7.87 7.81
N ARG A 103 4.21 7.25 6.95
CA ARG A 103 2.74 7.17 7.09
C ARG A 103 2.26 5.74 6.93
N VAL A 104 1.08 5.47 7.47
CA VAL A 104 0.36 4.20 7.29
C VAL A 104 -0.79 4.44 6.30
N PRO A 105 -1.00 3.58 5.30
CA PRO A 105 -2.12 3.71 4.37
C PRO A 105 -3.45 3.51 5.09
N ILE A 106 -4.41 4.39 4.83
CA ILE A 106 -5.80 4.27 5.29
C ILE A 106 -6.68 4.15 4.05
N GLY A 107 -7.62 3.20 4.07
CA GLY A 107 -8.58 3.00 2.99
C GLY A 107 -9.52 4.19 2.85
N ILE A 108 -9.88 4.53 1.62
CA ILE A 108 -10.84 5.61 1.38
C ILE A 108 -12.21 5.22 1.94
N ASN A 109 -12.78 6.15 2.70
CA ASN A 109 -14.16 6.07 3.17
C ASN A 109 -14.89 7.33 2.70
N SER A 110 -15.74 7.18 1.68
CA SER A 110 -16.47 8.30 1.07
C SER A 110 -17.46 8.98 2.02
N SER A 111 -17.87 8.28 3.09
CA SER A 111 -18.77 8.77 4.13
C SER A 111 -18.06 9.48 5.28
N ASP A 112 -16.73 9.40 5.34
CA ASP A 112 -15.91 9.98 6.40
C ASP A 112 -15.16 11.20 5.86
N SER A 113 -15.38 12.38 6.45
CA SER A 113 -14.72 13.62 6.02
C SER A 113 -13.20 13.58 6.15
N ASP A 114 -12.69 12.78 7.09
CA ASP A 114 -11.25 12.65 7.33
C ASP A 114 -10.57 11.79 6.27
N PHE A 115 -11.28 10.80 5.72
CA PHE A 115 -10.74 9.81 4.77
C PHE A 115 -11.42 9.81 3.39
N LYS A 116 -12.06 10.92 3.01
CA LYS A 116 -12.86 11.02 1.78
C LYS A 116 -12.05 11.06 0.48
N THR A 117 -10.82 11.57 0.54
CA THR A 117 -10.01 11.90 -0.65
C THR A 117 -8.69 11.15 -0.65
N VAL A 118 -8.31 10.62 -1.82
CA VAL A 118 -7.01 9.95 -2.02
C VAL A 118 -5.86 10.89 -1.69
N GLU A 119 -4.80 10.31 -1.13
CA GLU A 119 -3.55 10.99 -0.79
C GLU A 119 -3.68 12.14 0.24
N LYS A 120 -4.82 12.26 0.92
CA LYS A 120 -4.93 13.14 2.08
C LYS A 120 -4.02 12.64 3.21
N THR A 121 -3.29 13.56 3.82
CA THR A 121 -2.36 13.26 4.92
C THR A 121 -2.87 13.84 6.23
N GLY A 122 -2.55 13.19 7.34
CA GLY A 122 -2.85 13.65 8.69
C GLY A 122 -2.15 12.80 9.74
N GLY A 123 -2.60 12.93 10.99
CA GLY A 123 -2.05 12.22 12.16
C GLY A 123 -0.84 12.93 12.77
N GLU A 124 -0.48 12.48 13.98
CA GLU A 124 0.63 13.00 14.76
C GLU A 124 1.40 11.84 15.41
N LYS A 125 2.74 11.96 15.45
CA LYS A 125 3.61 10.94 16.05
C LYS A 125 3.59 11.03 17.58
N GLU A 126 3.56 12.25 18.09
CA GLU A 126 3.45 12.54 19.52
C GLU A 126 2.37 13.61 19.71
N HIS A 127 1.65 13.51 20.82
CA HIS A 127 0.56 14.43 21.15
C HIS A 127 0.78 15.06 22.52
N THR A 128 0.61 16.37 22.63
CA THR A 128 0.56 17.07 23.92
C THR A 128 -0.89 17.39 24.25
N LEU A 129 -1.37 16.87 25.38
CA LEU A 129 -2.73 17.11 25.85
C LEU A 129 -3.00 18.61 26.01
N THR A 130 -4.17 19.03 25.56
CA THR A 130 -4.72 20.36 25.75
C THR A 130 -5.68 20.39 26.93
N VAL A 131 -5.98 21.60 27.42
CA VAL A 131 -6.98 21.79 28.47
C VAL A 131 -8.36 21.24 28.05
N GLY A 132 -8.70 21.31 26.77
CA GLY A 132 -9.98 20.81 26.24
C GLY A 132 -10.09 19.28 26.22
N GLU A 133 -8.98 18.56 26.31
CA GLU A 133 -8.93 17.10 26.35
C GLU A 133 -8.92 16.54 27.79
N MET A 134 -8.87 17.41 28.80
CA MET A 134 -8.93 16.99 30.21
C MET A 134 -10.37 16.60 30.59
N PRO A 135 -10.58 15.38 31.14
CA PRO A 135 -11.86 15.01 31.72
C PRO A 135 -12.26 15.96 32.86
N SER A 136 -13.57 16.14 33.04
CA SER A 136 -14.10 16.84 34.21
C SER A 136 -13.64 16.15 35.48
N HIS A 137 -12.99 16.91 36.35
CA HIS A 137 -12.51 16.45 37.66
C HIS A 137 -12.78 17.53 38.70
N LYS A 138 -12.78 17.14 39.99
CA LYS A 138 -12.92 18.07 41.10
C LYS A 138 -11.88 17.77 42.17
N HIS A 139 -11.53 18.78 42.94
CA HIS A 139 -10.75 18.63 44.15
C HIS A 139 -11.66 18.84 45.36
N ASP A 140 -11.82 17.83 46.20
CA ASP A 140 -12.55 17.94 47.46
C ASP A 140 -11.56 18.19 48.59
N PHE A 141 -11.77 19.25 49.37
CA PHE A 141 -11.00 19.55 50.58
C PHE A 141 -11.92 19.60 51.79
N GLY A 142 -11.63 18.78 52.80
CA GLY A 142 -12.24 18.91 54.13
C GLY A 142 -11.45 19.93 54.95
N GLN A 143 -12.08 21.04 55.34
CA GLN A 143 -11.47 21.96 56.30
C GLN A 143 -11.55 21.33 57.70
N GLN A 144 -10.43 20.80 58.22
CA GLN A 144 -10.33 20.49 59.65
C GLN A 144 -10.05 21.78 60.41
N PHE A 145 -11.09 22.36 61.00
CA PHE A 145 -10.94 23.40 62.00
C PHE A 145 -10.57 22.74 63.34
N THR A 146 -9.31 22.78 63.73
CA THR A 146 -8.94 22.44 65.11
C THR A 146 -9.39 23.59 66.00
N GLY A 147 -10.45 23.39 66.78
CA GLY A 147 -10.95 24.40 67.71
C GLY A 147 -9.88 24.77 68.74
N MET A 148 -9.22 25.92 68.56
CA MET A 148 -8.53 26.58 69.65
C MET A 148 -9.58 27.38 70.43
N PRO A 149 -9.63 27.30 71.77
CA PRO A 149 -10.43 28.23 72.55
C PRO A 149 -9.82 29.62 72.38
N VAL A 150 -10.42 30.45 71.53
CA VAL A 150 -10.04 31.86 71.37
C VAL A 150 -10.58 32.65 72.56
N SER A 151 -9.73 32.85 73.55
CA SER A 151 -9.89 33.95 74.49
C SER A 151 -9.65 35.26 73.74
N SER A 152 -10.73 36.01 73.51
CA SER A 152 -10.77 37.40 73.05
C SER A 152 -10.37 37.72 71.59
N GLY A 153 -11.38 38.06 70.78
CA GLY A 153 -11.40 39.36 70.10
C GLY A 153 -10.49 39.62 68.89
N ASN A 154 -9.96 38.62 68.18
CA ASN A 154 -9.26 38.86 66.91
C ASN A 154 -9.74 37.90 65.82
N TYR A 155 -10.13 38.44 64.67
CA TYR A 155 -10.39 37.68 63.43
C TYR A 155 -9.05 37.16 62.87
N GLY A 156 -8.50 36.14 63.51
CA GLY A 156 -7.33 35.42 63.01
C GLY A 156 -7.73 34.58 61.80
N TYR A 157 -7.16 34.88 60.63
CA TYR A 157 -7.24 33.98 59.49
C TYR A 157 -6.41 32.72 59.85
N TYR A 158 -7.09 31.63 60.17
CA TYR A 158 -6.44 30.35 60.48
C TYR A 158 -5.86 29.75 59.21
N MET A 159 -4.59 30.07 58.93
CA MET A 159 -3.79 29.34 57.95
C MET A 159 -3.36 28.01 58.60
N ILE A 160 -3.71 26.88 57.98
CA ILE A 160 -3.11 25.59 58.30
C ILE A 160 -1.58 25.74 58.12
N ALA A 161 -0.81 25.45 59.17
CA ALA A 161 0.65 25.41 59.09
C ALA A 161 1.05 24.21 58.23
N GLY A 162 1.45 24.48 56.99
CA GLY A 162 1.53 23.49 55.91
C GLY A 162 0.66 23.96 54.76
N THR A 163 1.20 24.88 53.98
CA THR A 163 0.57 25.67 52.93
C THR A 163 -0.48 24.92 52.10
N GLN A 164 -1.70 25.45 52.10
CA GLN A 164 -2.84 25.08 51.23
C GLN A 164 -2.49 25.03 49.73
N THR A 165 -1.33 25.57 49.33
CA THR A 165 -0.81 25.57 47.95
C THR A 165 -0.11 24.27 47.55
N ASP A 166 0.38 23.44 48.48
CA ASP A 166 1.10 22.22 48.12
C ASP A 166 0.20 21.07 47.67
N VAL A 167 -1.06 21.07 48.12
CA VAL A 167 -2.06 20.02 47.81
C VAL A 167 -2.74 20.20 46.45
N ILE A 168 -2.65 21.39 45.84
CA ILE A 168 -3.27 21.74 44.53
C ILE A 168 -2.28 22.29 43.50
N LYS A 169 -0.97 22.15 43.73
CA LYS A 169 0.01 22.62 42.75
C LYS A 169 -0.06 21.79 41.47
N ASN A 170 0.18 22.47 40.36
CA ASN A 170 0.33 21.81 39.06
C ASN A 170 1.42 20.74 39.15
N THR A 171 1.11 19.54 38.65
CA THR A 171 2.04 18.41 38.58
C THR A 171 2.08 17.92 37.15
N GLY A 172 3.25 17.42 36.72
CA GLY A 172 3.52 17.02 35.34
C GLY A 172 4.27 18.10 34.56
N GLY A 173 4.78 17.72 33.38
CA GLY A 173 5.63 18.59 32.55
C GLY A 173 4.99 19.02 31.23
N ASN A 174 3.72 18.66 31.00
CA ASN A 174 3.01 18.85 29.73
C ASN A 174 3.82 18.38 28.50
N GLN A 175 4.60 17.32 28.67
CA GLN A 175 5.42 16.78 27.60
C GLN A 175 4.55 15.94 26.66
N PRO A 176 4.85 15.95 25.36
CA PRO A 176 4.14 15.10 24.41
C PRO A 176 4.34 13.62 24.76
N HIS A 177 3.33 12.81 24.48
CA HIS A 177 3.39 11.36 24.64
C HIS A 177 3.36 10.68 23.27
N ASN A 178 4.03 9.52 23.18
CA ASN A 178 4.09 8.73 21.96
C ASN A 178 2.69 8.24 21.55
N ASN A 179 2.28 8.54 20.32
CA ASN A 179 1.03 8.08 19.71
C ASN A 179 1.28 7.00 18.64
N LEU A 180 2.52 6.50 18.51
CA LEU A 180 2.81 5.38 17.62
C LEU A 180 2.38 4.05 18.24
N GLN A 181 1.45 3.38 17.58
CA GLN A 181 1.25 1.94 17.75
C GLN A 181 2.51 1.16 17.34
N PRO A 182 2.73 -0.07 17.85
CA PRO A 182 3.79 -0.94 17.35
C PRO A 182 3.73 -1.09 15.82
N TYR A 183 4.86 -0.91 15.13
CA TYR A 183 4.94 -0.95 13.67
C TYR A 183 6.20 -1.64 13.16
N ILE A 184 6.16 -2.07 11.90
CA ILE A 184 7.32 -2.48 11.10
C ILE A 184 7.32 -1.69 9.79
N THR A 185 8.48 -1.21 9.37
CA THR A 185 8.60 -0.33 8.21
C THR A 185 8.89 -1.12 6.93
N CYS A 186 8.30 -0.68 5.83
CA CYS A 186 8.63 -1.14 4.48
C CYS A 186 8.64 0.05 3.51
N TYR A 187 9.19 -0.15 2.32
CA TYR A 187 9.14 0.80 1.22
C TYR A 187 7.80 0.66 0.51
N MET A 188 7.15 1.80 0.27
CA MET A 188 5.94 1.89 -0.54
C MET A 188 6.22 2.76 -1.76
N TRP A 189 5.80 2.28 -2.92
CA TRP A 189 6.01 2.94 -4.21
C TRP A 189 4.69 3.09 -4.94
N LYS A 190 4.44 4.25 -5.54
CA LYS A 190 3.29 4.50 -6.43
C LYS A 190 3.74 4.53 -7.88
N ARG A 191 3.03 3.81 -8.76
CA ARG A 191 3.28 3.88 -10.21
C ARG A 191 2.73 5.19 -10.78
N VAL A 192 3.54 5.90 -11.56
CA VAL A 192 3.17 7.20 -12.16
C VAL A 192 3.07 7.17 -13.68
N SER A 193 3.69 6.21 -14.36
CA SER A 193 3.54 5.93 -15.80
C SER A 193 3.90 4.47 -16.11
#